data_AF-A0ABD3ETZ8-F1
#
_entry.id   AF-A0ABD3ETZ8-F1
#
_cell.length_a   1.000
_cell.length_b   1.000
_cell.length_c   1.000
_cell.angle_alpha   90.00
_cell.angle_beta   90.00
_cell.angle_gamma   90.00
#
_symmetry.space_group_name_H-M   'P 1'
#
loop_
_entity.id
_entity.type
_entity.pdbx_description
1 polymer ?
#
loop_
_entity_poly.entity_id
_entity_poly.type
_entity_poly.pdbx_seq_one_letter_code
_entity_poly.pdbx_strand_id
1 'polypeptide(L)'
;MRTDQIADRRTLLQSSDPKRELIGGDDHDWDDEGVFNFEGGCYAKTIDLSKKNKPGIFNAIRPNAMLENMWIDANNELDYFNSSTTENGRVSYPIYLIPHYQPNSRGNHPNAVSFLTCDAYGVLPPVS
;
A
#
# COMPACT_ATOMS: atom_id res chain seq x y z
N MET A 1 0.18 20.78 -3.52
CA MET A 1 0.71 19.51 -4.06
C MET A 1 1.01 18.63 -2.85
N ARG A 2 0.28 17.53 -2.65
CA ARG A 2 0.49 16.65 -1.48
C ARG A 2 1.77 15.83 -1.72
N THR A 3 2.79 15.99 -0.88
CA THR A 3 4.13 15.38 -1.06
C THR A 3 4.17 13.87 -0.81
N ASP A 4 3.05 13.28 -0.43
CA ASP A 4 2.92 11.91 0.06
C ASP A 4 2.21 10.96 -0.93
N GLN A 5 1.89 11.42 -2.15
CA GLN A 5 1.20 10.61 -3.16
C GLN A 5 2.02 9.43 -3.70
N ILE A 6 3.35 9.43 -3.57
CA ILE A 6 4.20 8.34 -4.08
C ILE A 6 4.03 7.09 -3.20
N ALA A 7 4.06 7.25 -1.88
CA ALA A 7 3.84 6.15 -0.94
C ALA A 7 2.46 5.51 -1.15
N ASP A 8 1.44 6.34 -1.40
CA ASP A 8 0.07 5.88 -1.68
C ASP A 8 -0.03 5.04 -2.94
N ARG A 9 0.80 5.35 -3.94
CA ARG A 9 0.78 4.69 -5.25
C ARG A 9 1.57 3.40 -5.27
N ARG A 10 2.64 3.24 -4.48
CA ARG A 10 3.40 1.98 -4.41
C ARG A 10 2.54 0.85 -3.87
N THR A 11 2.00 1.01 -2.66
CA THR A 11 1.15 -0.02 -2.03
C THR A 11 -0.10 -0.26 -2.86
N LEU A 12 -0.71 0.78 -3.45
CA LEU A 12 -1.85 0.64 -4.36
C LEU A 12 -1.50 -0.20 -5.60
N LEU A 13 -0.44 0.14 -6.32
CA LEU A 13 -0.05 -0.58 -7.54
C LEU A 13 0.27 -2.04 -7.24
N GLN A 14 0.88 -2.31 -6.08
CA GLN A 14 1.28 -3.65 -5.67
C GLN A 14 0.12 -4.50 -5.13
N SER A 15 -0.82 -3.90 -4.38
CA SER A 15 -1.90 -4.65 -3.71
C SER A 15 -3.19 -4.79 -4.53
N SER A 16 -3.29 -4.15 -5.69
CA SER A 16 -4.57 -3.98 -6.42
C SER A 16 -4.68 -4.77 -7.73
N ASP A 17 -3.61 -5.41 -8.20
CA ASP A 17 -3.67 -6.24 -9.41
C ASP A 17 -4.07 -7.68 -9.04
N PRO A 18 -5.31 -8.13 -9.32
CA PRO A 18 -5.75 -9.48 -9.00
C PRO A 18 -5.03 -10.57 -9.82
N LYS A 19 -4.24 -10.19 -10.83
CA LYS A 19 -3.45 -11.12 -11.65
C LYS A 19 -2.01 -11.29 -11.15
N ARG A 20 -1.62 -10.58 -10.08
CA ARG A 20 -0.27 -10.65 -9.52
C ARG A 20 -0.34 -11.00 -8.04
N GLU A 21 0.66 -11.74 -7.58
CA GLU A 21 0.84 -12.01 -6.17
C GLU A 21 1.72 -10.92 -5.53
N LEU A 22 1.28 -10.41 -4.38
CA LEU A 22 1.99 -9.41 -3.60
C LEU A 22 3.18 -10.05 -2.87
N ILE A 23 4.39 -9.62 -3.21
CA ILE A 23 5.63 -10.05 -2.52
C ILE A 23 5.79 -9.30 -1.18
N GLY A 24 5.57 -7.98 -1.17
CA GLY A 24 5.71 -7.12 0.00
C GLY A 24 5.19 -5.71 -0.24
N GLY A 25 5.06 -4.92 0.83
CA GLY A 25 4.41 -3.61 0.81
C GLY A 25 5.33 -2.41 0.58
N ASP A 26 6.57 -2.48 1.09
CA ASP A 26 7.54 -1.40 0.93
C ASP A 26 8.98 -1.90 0.78
N ASP A 27 9.50 -2.75 1.67
CA ASP A 27 10.94 -3.02 1.67
C ASP A 27 11.30 -4.37 1.03
N HIS A 28 12.06 -4.29 -0.06
CA HIS A 28 12.53 -5.44 -0.82
C HIS A 28 14.04 -5.37 -1.05
N ASP A 29 14.70 -6.53 -0.99
CA ASP A 29 16.07 -6.71 -1.46
C ASP A 29 16.12 -7.60 -2.69
N TRP A 30 17.26 -7.58 -3.38
CA TRP A 30 17.53 -8.40 -4.56
C TRP A 30 18.90 -9.07 -4.45
N ASP A 31 18.90 -10.40 -4.38
CA ASP A 31 20.09 -11.26 -4.33
C ASP A 31 20.22 -12.18 -5.57
N ASP A 32 21.14 -13.15 -5.51
CA ASP A 32 21.37 -14.15 -6.57
C ASP A 32 20.18 -15.11 -6.79
N GLU A 33 19.22 -15.18 -5.86
CA GLU A 33 18.02 -16.03 -5.96
C GLU A 33 16.80 -15.27 -6.50
N GLY A 34 16.74 -13.94 -6.33
CA GLY A 34 15.61 -13.12 -6.78
C GLY A 34 15.33 -11.92 -5.90
N VAL A 35 14.08 -11.46 -5.90
CA VAL A 35 13.60 -10.40 -4.99
C VAL A 35 12.93 -11.02 -3.79
N PHE A 36 13.15 -10.46 -2.61
CA PHE A 36 12.44 -10.87 -1.40
C PHE A 36 12.03 -9.69 -0.54
N ASN A 37 10.95 -9.86 0.19
CA ASN A 37 10.44 -8.90 1.15
C ASN A 37 11.19 -9.01 2.47
N PHE A 38 11.47 -7.88 3.12
CA PHE A 38 11.96 -7.87 4.49
C PHE A 38 10.83 -7.93 5.53
N GLU A 39 9.62 -7.54 5.13
CA GLU A 39 8.51 -7.33 6.04
C GLU A 39 7.61 -8.59 6.18
N GLY A 40 6.84 -8.63 7.27
CA GLY A 40 5.75 -9.61 7.47
C GLY A 40 4.35 -9.04 7.18
N GLY A 41 4.27 -7.82 6.66
CA GLY A 41 3.04 -7.05 6.56
C GLY A 41 3.14 -5.88 5.59
N CYS A 42 2.17 -4.98 5.68
CA CYS A 42 2.20 -3.69 4.99
C CYS A 42 1.81 -2.58 5.95
N TYR A 43 2.41 -1.40 5.74
CA TYR A 43 2.08 -0.18 6.47
C TYR A 43 1.42 0.85 5.55
N ALA A 44 0.16 0.60 5.22
CA ALA A 44 -0.56 1.35 4.20
C ALA A 44 -1.13 2.67 4.74
N LYS A 45 -1.13 3.71 3.90
CA LYS A 45 -1.82 4.96 4.20
C LYS A 45 -3.31 4.84 3.87
N THR A 46 -4.13 5.53 4.67
CA THR A 46 -5.59 5.36 4.70
C THR A 46 -6.37 6.60 4.29
N ILE A 47 -5.72 7.74 4.03
CA ILE A 47 -6.42 8.93 3.54
C ILE A 47 -7.10 8.65 2.20
N ASP A 48 -8.33 9.13 2.06
CA ASP A 48 -9.19 8.93 0.90
C ASP A 48 -9.41 7.44 0.57
N LEU A 49 -9.26 6.53 1.55
CA LEU A 49 -9.47 5.09 1.36
C LEU A 49 -10.96 4.78 1.20
N SER A 50 -11.27 3.94 0.22
CA SER A 50 -12.60 3.37 0.02
C SER A 50 -12.49 1.94 -0.50
N LYS A 51 -13.54 1.15 -0.30
CA LYS A 51 -13.62 -0.19 -0.90
C LYS A 51 -13.52 -0.16 -2.44
N LYS A 52 -13.93 0.95 -3.07
CA LYS A 52 -13.92 1.13 -4.53
C LYS A 52 -12.50 1.36 -5.07
N ASN A 53 -11.72 2.23 -4.45
CA ASN A 53 -10.41 2.60 -4.98
C ASN A 53 -9.30 1.63 -4.54
N LYS A 54 -9.38 1.05 -3.33
CA LYS A 54 -8.35 0.15 -2.79
C LYS A 54 -8.98 -1.05 -2.06
N PRO A 55 -9.66 -1.97 -2.78
CA PRO A 55 -10.40 -3.07 -2.15
C PRO A 55 -9.54 -3.99 -1.28
N GLY A 56 -8.29 -4.26 -1.68
CA GLY A 56 -7.35 -5.11 -0.92
C GLY A 56 -7.03 -4.53 0.46
N ILE A 57 -6.57 -3.28 0.50
CA ILE A 57 -6.26 -2.56 1.75
C ILE A 57 -7.53 -2.42 2.60
N PHE A 58 -8.65 -2.00 2.01
CA PHE A 58 -9.90 -1.82 2.75
C PHE A 58 -10.37 -3.11 3.45
N ASN A 59 -10.29 -4.26 2.76
CA ASN A 59 -10.67 -5.55 3.33
C ASN A 59 -9.65 -6.11 4.34
N ALA A 60 -8.41 -5.60 4.33
CA ALA A 60 -7.39 -5.97 5.30
C ALA A 60 -7.60 -5.29 6.67
N ILE A 61 -8.40 -4.21 6.72
CA ILE A 61 -8.80 -3.53 7.97
C ILE A 61 -9.87 -4.36 8.68
N ARG A 62 -9.41 -5.31 9.50
CA ARG A 62 -10.21 -6.25 10.31
C ARG A 62 -9.35 -6.75 11.50
N PRO A 63 -9.84 -7.63 12.40
CA PRO A 63 -9.02 -8.10 13.52
C PRO A 63 -7.62 -8.56 13.07
N ASN A 64 -6.60 -8.17 13.85
CA ASN A 64 -5.16 -8.25 13.57
C ASN A 64 -4.56 -7.12 12.70
N ALA A 65 -5.37 -6.17 12.22
CA ALA A 65 -4.87 -4.88 11.75
C ALA A 65 -4.77 -3.87 12.92
N MET A 66 -3.86 -2.92 12.81
CA MET A 66 -3.68 -1.83 13.77
C MET A 66 -3.74 -0.50 13.04
N LEU A 67 -4.70 0.33 13.45
CA LEU A 67 -4.93 1.67 12.91
C LEU A 67 -4.05 2.68 13.65
N GLU A 68 -3.56 3.68 12.92
CA GLU A 68 -2.75 4.76 13.48
C GLU A 68 -3.29 6.10 12.98
N ASN A 69 -3.55 7.03 13.91
CA ASN A 69 -3.99 8.40 13.62
C ASN A 69 -5.26 8.49 12.75
N MET A 70 -6.21 7.57 12.96
CA MET A 70 -7.50 7.53 12.26
C MET A 70 -8.62 8.12 13.11
N TRP A 71 -9.51 8.86 12.45
CA TRP A 71 -10.74 9.34 13.05
C TRP A 71 -11.78 8.23 13.09
N ILE A 72 -12.44 8.11 14.24
CA ILE A 72 -13.55 7.19 14.48
C ILE A 72 -14.74 8.03 14.95
N ASP A 73 -15.90 7.83 14.35
CA ASP A 73 -17.11 8.55 14.70
C ASP A 73 -17.81 7.95 15.95
N ALA A 74 -18.94 8.55 16.36
CA ALA A 74 -19.70 8.08 17.51
C ALA A 74 -20.32 6.67 17.33
N ASN A 75 -20.40 6.18 16.09
CA ASN A 75 -20.90 4.84 15.75
C ASN A 75 -19.77 3.80 15.65
N ASN A 76 -18.52 4.17 15.95
CA ASN A 76 -17.32 3.38 15.73
C ASN A 76 -16.98 3.13 14.25
N GLU A 77 -17.44 4.00 13.34
CA GLU A 77 -17.08 3.97 11.93
C GLU A 77 -15.81 4.80 11.67
N LEU A 78 -14.94 4.29 10.81
CA LEU A 78 -13.71 4.98 10.42
C LEU A 78 -14.00 6.06 9.39
N ASP A 79 -13.54 7.28 9.67
CA ASP A 79 -13.59 8.39 8.73
C ASP A 79 -12.24 8.52 8.00
N TYR A 80 -12.18 7.96 6.79
CA TYR A 80 -11.00 7.98 5.92
C TYR A 80 -10.77 9.32 5.21
N PHE A 81 -11.68 10.29 5.35
CA PHE A 81 -11.60 11.59 4.69
C PHE A 81 -11.28 12.73 5.66
N ASN A 82 -11.36 12.47 6.97
CA ASN A 82 -10.99 13.44 8.00
C ASN A 82 -9.48 13.49 8.21
N SER A 83 -8.88 14.59 7.76
CA SER A 83 -7.45 14.90 7.91
C SER A 83 -7.15 15.99 8.94
N SER A 84 -8.09 16.29 9.85
CA SER A 84 -7.95 17.40 10.81
C SER A 84 -6.72 17.27 11.72
N THR A 85 -6.25 16.04 11.98
CA THR A 85 -5.01 15.77 12.71
C THR A 85 -3.83 15.61 11.77
N THR A 86 -3.99 14.80 10.72
CA THR A 86 -2.94 14.49 9.74
C THR A 86 -3.54 13.90 8.47
N GLU A 87 -2.93 14.16 7.31
CA GLU A 87 -3.23 13.42 6.07
C GLU A 87 -2.52 12.04 6.04
N ASN A 88 -1.58 11.76 6.95
CA ASN A 88 -0.81 10.51 7.01
C ASN A 88 -1.40 9.51 8.03
N GLY A 89 -2.73 9.37 8.06
CA GLY A 89 -3.36 8.24 8.75
C GLY A 89 -2.89 6.92 8.14
N ARG A 90 -2.69 5.89 8.98
CA ARG A 90 -2.07 4.63 8.57
C ARG A 90 -2.81 3.43 9.13
N VAL A 91 -2.54 2.28 8.51
CA VAL A 91 -2.91 0.97 9.02
C VAL A 91 -1.75 0.00 8.77
N SER A 92 -1.32 -0.70 9.82
CA SER A 92 -0.45 -1.87 9.68
C SER A 92 -1.29 -3.13 9.72
N TYR A 93 -1.02 -4.06 8.81
CA TYR A 93 -1.65 -5.38 8.83
C TYR A 93 -0.67 -6.45 8.35
N PRO A 94 -0.78 -7.68 8.87
CA PRO A 94 0.06 -8.78 8.39
C PRO A 94 -0.33 -9.17 6.97
N ILE A 95 0.66 -9.60 6.18
CA ILE A 95 0.54 -9.74 4.72
C ILE A 95 -0.53 -10.76 4.32
N TYR A 96 -0.77 -11.78 5.16
CA TYR A 96 -1.79 -12.80 4.95
C TYR A 96 -3.24 -12.27 4.96
N LEU A 97 -3.48 -11.02 5.39
CA LEU A 97 -4.79 -10.40 5.26
C LEU A 97 -5.10 -9.95 3.82
N ILE A 98 -4.10 -9.92 2.93
CA ILE A 98 -4.27 -9.71 1.48
C ILE A 98 -4.52 -11.07 0.80
N PRO A 99 -5.60 -11.24 0.00
CA PRO A 99 -5.94 -12.54 -0.59
C PRO A 99 -4.92 -13.12 -1.57
N HIS A 100 -4.21 -12.28 -2.31
CA HIS A 100 -3.24 -12.68 -3.35
C HIS A 100 -1.82 -12.31 -2.92
N TYR A 101 -1.37 -12.78 -1.76
CA TYR A 101 0.02 -12.63 -1.35
C TYR A 101 0.83 -13.85 -1.73
N GLN A 102 2.12 -13.65 -1.98
CA GLN A 102 3.08 -14.72 -2.22
C GLN A 102 3.52 -15.32 -0.87
N PRO A 103 3.22 -16.58 -0.53
CA PRO A 103 3.43 -17.12 0.82
C PRO A 103 4.86 -17.08 1.34
N ASN A 104 5.84 -17.18 0.44
CA ASN A 104 7.26 -17.09 0.81
C ASN A 104 7.80 -15.66 0.77
N SER A 105 7.00 -14.69 0.33
CA SER A 105 7.41 -13.30 0.12
C SER A 105 8.70 -13.16 -0.71
N ARG A 106 8.91 -14.06 -1.68
CA ARG A 106 10.00 -14.01 -2.67
C ARG A 106 9.46 -14.19 -4.08
N GLY A 107 10.10 -13.54 -5.05
CA GLY A 107 9.87 -13.72 -6.48
C GLY A 107 11.18 -13.87 -7.23
N ASN A 108 11.09 -14.26 -8.50
CA ASN A 108 12.26 -14.34 -9.40
C ASN A 108 12.89 -12.96 -9.62
N HIS A 109 14.04 -12.93 -10.30
CA HIS A 109 14.63 -11.67 -10.76
C HIS A 109 13.60 -10.78 -11.50
N PRO A 110 13.57 -9.46 -11.25
CA PRO A 110 12.64 -8.55 -11.90
C PRO A 110 12.82 -8.54 -13.41
N ASN A 111 11.72 -8.75 -14.14
CA ASN A 111 11.66 -8.52 -15.58
C ASN A 111 11.31 -7.07 -15.94
N ALA A 112 10.88 -6.27 -14.96
CA ALA A 112 10.52 -4.87 -15.09
C ALA A 112 10.86 -4.12 -13.80
N VAL A 113 11.47 -2.94 -13.95
CA VAL A 113 11.72 -1.98 -12.87
C VAL A 113 11.00 -0.69 -13.23
N SER A 114 10.14 -0.21 -12.35
CA SER A 114 9.35 1.01 -12.57
C SER A 114 9.70 2.06 -11.53
N PHE A 115 10.05 3.25 -11.99
CA PHE A 115 10.27 4.41 -11.13
C PHE A 115 8.98 5.23 -11.06
N LEU A 116 8.38 5.28 -9.87
CA LEU A 116 7.19 6.07 -9.63
C LEU A 116 7.60 7.49 -9.25
N THR A 117 7.02 8.47 -9.93
CA THR A 117 7.23 9.89 -9.66
C THR A 117 5.89 10.59 -9.47
N CYS A 118 5.78 11.39 -8.42
CA CYS A 118 4.70 12.37 -8.27
C CYS A 118 5.26 13.71 -8.74
N ASP A 119 5.21 13.93 -10.06
CA ASP A 119 5.71 15.15 -10.64
C ASP A 119 4.74 16.31 -10.40
N ALA A 120 5.16 17.20 -9.52
CA ALA A 120 4.42 18.38 -9.15
C ALA A 120 4.31 19.43 -10.26
N TYR A 121 5.26 19.43 -11.19
CA TYR A 121 5.35 20.42 -12.24
C TYR A 121 4.67 19.97 -13.53
N GLY A 122 4.28 18.68 -13.62
CA GLY A 122 3.61 18.12 -14.80
C GLY A 122 4.46 18.16 -16.06
N VAL A 123 5.78 18.06 -15.90
CA VAL A 123 6.80 18.06 -16.96
C VAL A 123 6.99 16.67 -17.52
N LEU A 124 7.01 15.65 -16.65
CA LEU A 124 7.26 14.28 -17.03
C LEU A 124 6.02 13.69 -17.73
N PRO A 125 6.20 12.92 -18.82
CA PRO A 125 5.08 12.20 -19.43
C PRO A 125 4.58 11.09 -18.50
N PRO A 126 3.35 10.57 -18.71
CA PRO A 126 2.81 9.49 -17.87
C PRO A 126 3.66 8.20 -17.87
N VAL A 127 4.39 7.92 -18.94
CA VAL A 127 5.35 6.81 -19.09
C VAL A 127 6.43 7.21 -20.10
N SER A 128 7.67 6.71 -19.94
CA SER A 128 8.81 6.89 -20.85
C SER A 128 9.48 5.57 -21.15
#